data_AF-X0VH81-F1
#
_entry.id   AF-X0VH81-F1
#
_cell.length_a   1.000
_cell.length_b   1.000
_cell.length_c   1.000
_cell.angle_alpha   90.00
_cell.angle_beta   90.00
_cell.angle_gamma   90.00
#
_symmetry.space_group_name_H-M   'P 1'
#
loop_
_entity.id
_entity.type
_entity.pdbx_description
1 polymer ?
#
loop_
_entity_poly.entity_id
_entity_poly.type
_entity_poly.pdbx_seq_one_letter_code
_entity_poly.pdbx_strand_id
1 'polypeptide(L)'
;MENTTTSRVEEHELDMVVLSVGLQPSDELKHLASIVNVSQTADGFVMEAHPKLRPVDAPTPGIFFAGSVEAPKDIKDSVTQAGAAVARSSILLSSGTVLGDAIKAVVDLEQCNSCGVCARVCPYRAIEVDIKAKTGAHVIEAACAGCGACAAECRFGAMTIRHFEDEQILAQISAALQQEPEQKIITFLCNWCSYAASDLAGVSRFQYPPNNRFIRVMCSARVDESFIWHAFELGAPIVLLSGCHIGDCHYISANHWTLRRADRL
;
A
#
# COMPACT_ATOMS: atom_id res chain seq x y z
N MET A 1 47.38 -3.51 -3.97
CA MET A 1 46.45 -2.75 -3.10
C MET A 1 46.79 -1.28 -3.21
N GLU A 2 45.80 -0.39 -3.30
CA GLU A 2 46.05 1.06 -3.29
C GLU A 2 46.26 1.52 -1.84
N ASN A 3 47.44 2.07 -1.54
CA ASN A 3 47.71 2.69 -0.24
C ASN A 3 47.42 4.19 -0.33
N THR A 4 46.27 4.58 0.21
CA THR A 4 45.80 5.97 0.17
C THR A 4 46.63 6.92 1.05
N THR A 5 47.34 6.42 2.07
CA THR A 5 48.22 7.24 2.92
C THR A 5 49.51 7.64 2.19
N THR A 6 50.05 6.74 1.36
CA THR A 6 51.30 6.99 0.60
C THR A 6 51.03 7.40 -0.85
N SER A 7 49.77 7.34 -1.30
CA SER A 7 49.36 7.59 -2.69
C SER A 7 50.13 6.71 -3.69
N ARG A 8 50.36 5.45 -3.33
CA ARG A 8 51.09 4.47 -4.16
C ARG A 8 50.31 3.18 -4.27
N VAL A 9 50.52 2.49 -5.39
CA VAL A 9 50.06 1.12 -5.58
C VAL A 9 51.14 0.20 -5.02
N GLU A 10 50.74 -0.67 -4.10
CA GLU A 10 51.62 -1.67 -3.48
C GLU A 10 51.24 -3.08 -3.94
N GLU A 11 52.23 -3.90 -4.20
CA GLU A 11 52.07 -5.32 -4.51
C GLU A 11 52.57 -6.15 -3.33
N HIS A 12 51.77 -7.13 -2.92
CA HIS A 12 52.03 -7.99 -1.77
C HIS A 12 51.84 -9.44 -2.20
N GLU A 13 52.83 -10.30 -1.95
CA GLU A 13 52.65 -11.76 -2.07
C GLU A 13 52.04 -12.27 -0.76
N LEU A 14 50.91 -12.96 -0.87
CA LEU A 14 50.14 -13.46 0.27
C LEU A 14 49.78 -14.93 0.04
N ASP A 15 49.81 -15.74 1.10
CA ASP A 15 49.36 -17.14 1.03
C ASP A 15 47.83 -17.27 1.02
N MET A 16 47.12 -16.27 1.54
CA MET A 16 45.67 -16.26 1.66
C MET A 16 45.10 -14.84 1.61
N VAL A 17 43.97 -14.68 0.93
CA VAL A 17 43.17 -13.45 0.94
C VAL A 17 41.80 -13.76 1.51
N VAL A 18 41.42 -13.07 2.59
CA VAL A 18 40.09 -13.18 3.19
C VAL A 18 39.22 -12.01 2.71
N LEU A 19 38.07 -12.32 2.13
CA LEU A 19 37.12 -11.33 1.67
C LEU A 19 36.10 -11.02 2.78
N SER A 20 36.12 -9.79 3.29
CA SER A 20 35.10 -9.30 4.22
C SER A 20 33.83 -8.92 3.45
N VAL A 21 33.01 -9.92 3.11
CA VAL A 21 31.77 -9.73 2.36
C VAL A 21 30.69 -9.02 3.19
N GLY A 22 29.89 -8.19 2.53
CA GLY A 22 28.72 -7.55 3.13
C GLY A 22 27.55 -8.52 3.29
N LEU A 23 26.53 -8.11 4.04
CA LEU A 23 25.28 -8.87 4.17
C LEU A 23 24.34 -8.55 3.01
N GLN A 24 23.63 -9.58 2.55
CA GLN A 24 22.50 -9.46 1.62
C GLN A 24 21.28 -10.15 2.24
N PRO A 25 20.07 -9.73 1.86
CA PRO A 25 18.85 -10.41 2.28
C PRO A 25 18.83 -11.87 1.77
N SER A 26 18.16 -12.75 2.51
CA SER A 26 17.94 -14.14 2.06
C SER A 26 17.10 -14.17 0.78
N ASP A 27 17.39 -15.12 -0.12
CA ASP A 27 16.63 -15.33 -1.36
C ASP A 27 15.13 -15.60 -1.08
N GLU A 28 14.83 -16.22 0.07
CA GLU A 28 13.46 -16.53 0.50
C GLU A 28 12.70 -15.31 1.03
N LEU A 29 13.41 -14.21 1.36
CA LEU A 29 12.80 -13.04 1.99
C LEU A 29 11.73 -12.41 1.11
N LYS A 30 11.93 -12.38 -0.22
CA LYS A 30 10.92 -11.84 -1.14
C LYS A 30 9.61 -12.60 -1.07
N HIS A 31 9.69 -13.93 -1.00
CA HIS A 31 8.51 -14.78 -0.89
C HIS A 31 7.82 -14.57 0.47
N LEU A 32 8.59 -14.58 1.57
CA LEU A 32 8.05 -14.32 2.91
C LEU A 32 7.40 -12.94 3.00
N ALA A 33 8.06 -11.91 2.46
CA ALA A 33 7.57 -10.53 2.45
C ALA A 33 6.22 -10.41 1.72
N SER A 34 6.03 -11.17 0.64
CA SER A 34 4.74 -11.23 -0.08
C SER A 34 3.65 -11.92 0.74
N ILE A 35 3.98 -12.97 1.51
CA ILE A 35 3.02 -13.70 2.35
C ILE A 35 2.56 -12.85 3.53
N VAL A 36 3.51 -12.22 4.22
CA VAL A 36 3.23 -11.40 5.40
C VAL A 36 2.90 -9.95 5.05
N ASN A 37 2.92 -9.59 3.76
CA ASN A 37 2.60 -8.28 3.23
C ASN A 37 3.41 -7.16 3.89
N VAL A 38 4.74 -7.25 3.79
CA VAL A 38 5.68 -6.23 4.26
C VAL A 38 6.51 -5.68 3.10
N SER A 39 6.69 -4.36 3.09
CA SER A 39 7.49 -3.66 2.07
C SER A 39 8.99 -3.92 2.25
N GLN A 40 9.75 -3.80 1.17
CA GLN A 40 11.22 -3.89 1.18
C GLN A 40 11.87 -2.56 0.81
N THR A 41 13.07 -2.32 1.33
CA THR A 41 13.96 -1.20 0.98
C THR A 41 14.69 -1.47 -0.34
N ALA A 42 15.37 -0.46 -0.89
CA ALA A 42 16.05 -0.57 -2.19
C ALA A 42 17.21 -1.58 -2.20
N ASP A 43 17.81 -1.85 -1.04
CA ASP A 43 18.82 -2.88 -0.79
C ASP A 43 18.21 -4.26 -0.47
N GLY A 44 16.88 -4.38 -0.47
CA GLY A 44 16.13 -5.63 -0.41
C GLY A 44 15.81 -6.15 0.99
N PHE A 45 16.17 -5.43 2.05
CA PHE A 45 15.74 -5.76 3.42
C PHE A 45 14.29 -5.34 3.67
N VAL A 46 13.69 -5.72 4.81
CA VAL A 46 12.33 -5.26 5.15
C VAL A 46 12.34 -3.81 5.61
N MET A 47 11.33 -3.06 5.20
CA MET A 47 11.19 -1.64 5.50
C MET A 47 10.42 -1.45 6.81
N GLU A 48 11.04 -0.76 7.76
CA GLU A 48 10.44 -0.33 9.01
C GLU A 48 9.38 0.78 8.81
N ALA A 49 8.47 0.92 9.76
CA ALA A 49 7.39 1.90 9.69
C ALA A 49 7.90 3.34 9.76
N HIS A 50 8.93 3.60 10.57
CA HIS A 50 9.61 4.89 10.62
C HIS A 50 11.00 4.74 11.27
N PRO A 51 12.10 5.22 10.63
CA PRO A 51 13.48 4.96 11.08
C PRO A 51 13.78 5.35 12.53
N LYS A 52 13.14 6.42 13.03
CA LYS A 52 13.33 6.94 14.40
C LYS A 52 12.23 6.58 15.40
N LEU A 53 10.96 6.73 15.01
CA LEU A 53 9.83 6.59 15.94
C LEU A 53 9.36 5.14 16.11
N ARG A 54 9.52 4.31 15.08
CA ARG A 54 9.02 2.93 15.03
C ARG A 54 10.01 2.02 14.27
N PRO A 55 11.24 1.88 14.76
CA PRO A 55 12.33 1.19 14.04
C PRO A 55 12.19 -0.35 14.00
N VAL A 56 11.24 -0.92 14.75
CA VAL A 56 11.02 -2.37 14.82
C VAL A 56 9.62 -2.77 14.39
N ASP A 57 8.78 -1.80 14.02
CA ASP A 57 7.44 -2.06 13.54
C ASP A 57 7.46 -2.13 12.02
N ALA A 58 6.71 -3.05 11.44
CA ALA A 58 6.37 -2.95 10.02
C ALA A 58 5.32 -1.84 9.81
N PRO A 59 5.22 -1.27 8.58
CA PRO A 59 4.07 -0.46 8.18
C PRO A 59 2.74 -1.18 8.39
N THR A 60 2.74 -2.51 8.22
CA THR A 60 1.60 -3.40 8.48
C THR A 60 1.42 -3.63 9.98
N PRO A 61 0.28 -3.22 10.59
CA PRO A 61 0.08 -3.35 12.04
C PRO A 61 0.16 -4.78 12.55
N GLY A 62 0.80 -4.97 13.71
CA GLY A 62 0.95 -6.27 14.35
C GLY A 62 2.16 -7.10 13.88
N ILE A 63 2.88 -6.62 12.86
CA ILE A 63 4.14 -7.24 12.41
C ILE A 63 5.32 -6.42 12.93
N PHE A 64 6.32 -7.12 13.46
CA PHE A 64 7.53 -6.53 14.04
C PHE A 64 8.77 -7.24 13.49
N PHE A 65 9.90 -6.54 13.50
CA PHE A 65 11.17 -7.03 12.96
C PHE A 65 12.22 -7.15 14.07
N ALA A 66 13.08 -8.16 13.93
CA ALA A 66 14.23 -8.35 14.79
C ALA A 66 15.38 -9.00 14.01
N GLY A 67 16.58 -8.47 14.19
CA GLY A 67 17.80 -9.02 13.60
C GLY A 67 18.07 -8.49 12.19
N SER A 68 18.92 -9.18 11.45
CA SER A 68 19.43 -8.74 10.16
C SER A 68 18.43 -8.76 9.00
N VAL A 69 17.16 -9.14 9.26
CA VAL A 69 16.09 -9.10 8.24
C VAL A 69 15.75 -7.67 7.80
N GLU A 70 15.90 -6.69 8.69
CA GLU A 70 15.58 -5.27 8.44
C GLU A 70 16.78 -4.47 7.90
N ALA A 71 18.01 -4.84 8.25
CA ALA A 71 19.23 -4.20 7.75
C ALA A 71 20.48 -4.97 8.22
N PRO A 72 21.66 -4.81 7.56
CA PRO A 72 22.93 -5.27 8.09
C PRO A 72 23.20 -4.69 9.48
N LYS A 73 23.37 -5.53 10.49
CA LYS A 73 23.61 -5.12 11.88
C LYS A 73 24.42 -6.15 12.64
N ASP A 74 25.05 -5.72 13.74
CA ASP A 74 25.82 -6.62 14.60
C ASP A 74 24.91 -7.40 15.57
N ILE A 75 25.53 -8.26 16.38
CA ILE A 75 24.81 -9.10 17.35
C ILE A 75 24.15 -8.23 18.43
N LYS A 76 24.80 -7.17 18.89
CA LYS A 76 24.31 -6.33 19.97
C LYS A 76 23.06 -5.57 19.53
N ASP A 77 23.09 -5.01 18.34
CA ASP A 77 21.95 -4.32 17.75
C ASP A 77 20.80 -5.30 17.48
N SER A 78 21.11 -6.51 17.00
CA SER A 78 20.10 -7.57 16.80
C SER A 78 19.39 -7.96 18.10
N VAL A 79 20.14 -8.16 19.19
CA VAL A 79 19.58 -8.49 20.51
C VAL A 79 18.77 -7.32 21.07
N THR A 80 19.25 -6.09 20.88
CA THR A 80 18.52 -4.88 21.32
C THR A 80 17.21 -4.72 20.56
N GLN A 81 17.22 -4.93 19.24
CA GLN A 81 16.05 -4.88 18.39
C GLN A 81 15.03 -5.96 18.76
N ALA A 82 15.48 -7.18 19.09
CA ALA A 82 14.60 -8.24 19.58
C ALA A 82 13.87 -7.84 20.87
N GLY A 83 14.57 -7.22 21.83
CA GLY A 83 13.96 -6.67 23.05
C GLY A 83 12.91 -5.60 22.75
N ALA A 84 13.21 -4.69 21.80
CA ALA A 84 12.26 -3.67 21.35
C ALA A 84 11.03 -4.30 20.67
N ALA A 85 11.21 -5.27 19.77
CA ALA A 85 10.12 -5.97 19.09
C ALA A 85 9.18 -6.67 20.10
N VAL A 86 9.74 -7.34 21.12
CA VAL A 86 8.97 -7.96 22.20
C VAL A 86 8.20 -6.92 23.01
N ALA A 87 8.82 -5.78 23.34
CA ALA A 87 8.13 -4.71 24.06
C ALA A 87 6.94 -4.17 23.26
N ARG A 88 7.12 -3.96 21.94
CA ARG A 88 6.06 -3.48 21.04
C ARG A 88 4.94 -4.51 20.86
N SER A 89 5.27 -5.79 20.69
CA SER A 89 4.27 -6.85 20.57
C SER A 89 3.50 -7.08 21.88
N SER A 90 4.18 -6.94 23.03
CA SER A 90 3.56 -7.12 24.34
C SER A 90 2.48 -6.07 24.64
N ILE A 91 2.61 -4.85 24.11
CA ILE A 91 1.55 -3.83 24.20
C ILE A 91 0.27 -4.36 23.54
N LEU A 92 0.38 -4.93 22.33
CA LEU A 92 -0.76 -5.48 21.60
C LEU A 92 -1.37 -6.68 22.34
N LEU A 93 -0.52 -7.61 22.79
CA LEU A 93 -0.95 -8.84 23.46
C LEU A 93 -1.59 -8.57 24.84
N SER A 94 -1.15 -7.52 25.54
CA SER A 94 -1.66 -7.17 26.88
C SER A 94 -2.90 -6.28 26.86
N SER A 95 -3.23 -5.68 25.71
CA SER A 95 -4.32 -4.69 25.60
C SER A 95 -5.71 -5.31 25.77
N GLY A 96 -5.88 -6.62 25.53
CA GLY A 96 -7.17 -7.34 25.59
C GLY A 96 -8.14 -6.98 24.44
N THR A 97 -8.09 -5.75 23.96
CA THR A 97 -8.77 -5.26 22.76
C THR A 97 -7.83 -4.37 21.95
N VAL A 98 -8.06 -4.28 20.66
CA VAL A 98 -7.28 -3.44 19.74
C VAL A 98 -8.24 -2.60 18.91
N LEU A 99 -7.89 -1.34 18.72
CA LEU A 99 -8.63 -0.47 17.81
C LEU A 99 -8.27 -0.86 16.38
N GLY A 100 -9.26 -1.34 15.63
CA GLY A 100 -9.14 -1.54 14.19
C GLY A 100 -9.33 -0.22 13.45
N ASP A 101 -8.82 -0.17 12.22
CA ASP A 101 -9.12 0.93 11.31
C ASP A 101 -10.64 1.01 11.05
N ALA A 102 -11.18 2.22 10.96
CA ALA A 102 -12.59 2.45 10.66
C ALA A 102 -12.89 2.37 9.15
N ILE A 103 -11.84 2.40 8.30
CA ILE A 103 -11.96 2.30 6.85
C ILE A 103 -12.32 0.87 6.45
N LYS A 104 -13.62 0.57 6.49
CA LYS A 104 -14.18 -0.76 6.25
C LYS A 104 -15.25 -0.70 5.18
N ALA A 105 -15.43 -1.84 4.50
CA ALA A 105 -16.52 -1.99 3.56
C ALA A 105 -17.85 -2.10 4.29
N VAL A 106 -18.86 -1.39 3.79
CA VAL A 106 -20.23 -1.44 4.28
C VAL A 106 -21.13 -1.86 3.12
N VAL A 107 -22.14 -2.66 3.44
CA VAL A 107 -23.11 -3.16 2.48
C VAL A 107 -24.48 -2.56 2.79
N ASP A 108 -25.13 -2.03 1.75
CA ASP A 108 -26.55 -1.72 1.76
C ASP A 108 -27.32 -2.97 1.30
N LEU A 109 -28.04 -3.60 2.22
CA LEU A 109 -28.79 -4.83 1.95
C LEU A 109 -30.05 -4.59 1.10
N GLU A 110 -30.57 -3.36 1.04
CA GLU A 110 -31.71 -3.01 0.19
C GLU A 110 -31.30 -2.95 -1.29
N GLN A 111 -30.07 -2.51 -1.56
CA GLN A 111 -29.49 -2.46 -2.91
C GLN A 111 -28.78 -3.77 -3.30
N CYS A 112 -28.44 -4.63 -2.34
CA CYS A 112 -27.66 -5.84 -2.58
C CYS A 112 -28.49 -6.95 -3.26
N ASN A 113 -28.03 -7.42 -4.43
CA ASN A 113 -28.67 -8.54 -5.13
C ASN A 113 -28.13 -9.94 -4.74
N SER A 114 -27.10 -10.03 -3.89
CA SER A 114 -26.38 -11.27 -3.55
C SER A 114 -25.61 -11.95 -4.70
N CYS A 115 -25.10 -11.19 -5.69
CA CYS A 115 -24.36 -11.75 -6.85
C CYS A 115 -23.00 -12.37 -6.51
N GLY A 116 -22.42 -12.03 -5.37
CA GLY A 116 -21.12 -12.55 -4.90
C GLY A 116 -19.87 -11.98 -5.56
N VAL A 117 -20.00 -10.97 -6.44
CA VAL A 117 -18.84 -10.30 -7.06
C VAL A 117 -17.90 -9.70 -6.01
N CYS A 118 -18.45 -9.04 -4.99
CA CYS A 118 -17.70 -8.45 -3.89
C CYS A 118 -16.81 -9.48 -3.15
N ALA A 119 -17.34 -10.67 -2.87
CA ALA A 119 -16.60 -11.76 -2.24
C ALA A 119 -15.46 -12.28 -3.13
N ARG A 120 -15.71 -12.44 -4.44
CA ARG A 120 -14.71 -12.90 -5.40
C ARG A 120 -13.52 -11.93 -5.55
N VAL A 121 -13.78 -10.62 -5.52
CA VAL A 121 -12.71 -9.62 -5.71
C VAL A 121 -11.92 -9.33 -4.44
N CYS A 122 -12.43 -9.73 -3.27
CA CYS A 122 -11.80 -9.46 -1.98
C CYS A 122 -10.54 -10.33 -1.77
N PRO A 123 -9.32 -9.75 -1.75
CA PRO A 123 -8.10 -10.53 -1.56
C PRO A 123 -7.98 -11.08 -0.13
N TYR A 124 -8.68 -10.48 0.83
CA TYR A 124 -8.70 -10.87 2.24
C TYR A 124 -9.78 -11.90 2.58
N ARG A 125 -10.64 -12.26 1.60
CA ARG A 125 -11.83 -13.12 1.83
C ARG A 125 -12.71 -12.63 2.98
N ALA A 126 -12.81 -11.32 3.13
CA ALA A 126 -13.53 -10.68 4.23
C ALA A 126 -15.04 -10.54 3.99
N ILE A 127 -15.58 -11.13 2.92
CA ILE A 127 -16.99 -10.98 2.54
C ILE A 127 -17.58 -12.37 2.31
N GLU A 128 -18.65 -12.66 3.04
CA GLU A 128 -19.43 -13.88 2.94
C GLU A 128 -20.75 -13.60 2.21
N VAL A 129 -21.16 -14.51 1.34
CA VAL A 129 -22.41 -14.39 0.56
C VAL A 129 -22.82 -15.76 0.05
N ASP A 130 -24.01 -16.21 0.41
CA ASP A 130 -24.63 -17.37 -0.22
C ASP A 130 -25.50 -16.91 -1.39
N ILE A 131 -25.01 -17.16 -2.61
CA ILE A 131 -25.67 -16.75 -3.85
C ILE A 131 -26.98 -17.54 -4.07
N LYS A 132 -27.06 -18.78 -3.60
CA LYS A 132 -28.25 -19.65 -3.78
C LYS A 132 -29.35 -19.26 -2.80
N ALA A 133 -28.97 -19.08 -1.54
CA ALA A 133 -29.90 -18.68 -0.49
C ALA A 133 -30.19 -17.16 -0.49
N LYS A 134 -29.45 -16.37 -1.28
CA LYS A 134 -29.57 -14.90 -1.37
C LYS A 134 -29.48 -14.23 0.00
N THR A 135 -28.47 -14.58 0.78
CA THR A 135 -28.31 -14.10 2.17
C THR A 135 -27.99 -12.61 2.29
N GLY A 136 -27.72 -11.91 1.19
CA GLY A 136 -26.99 -10.65 1.20
C GLY A 136 -25.48 -10.88 1.38
N ALA A 137 -24.69 -9.89 0.98
CA ALA A 137 -23.27 -9.89 1.33
C ALA A 137 -23.10 -9.48 2.80
N HIS A 138 -22.23 -10.15 3.53
CA HIS A 138 -21.89 -9.85 4.91
C HIS A 138 -20.37 -9.61 5.01
N VAL A 139 -19.97 -8.44 5.53
CA VAL A 139 -18.57 -8.07 5.66
C VAL A 139 -18.06 -8.43 7.06
N ILE A 140 -17.04 -9.27 7.13
CA ILE A 140 -16.28 -9.53 8.36
C ILE A 140 -15.35 -8.33 8.58
N GLU A 141 -15.79 -7.34 9.35
CA GLU A 141 -15.04 -6.09 9.57
C GLU A 141 -13.60 -6.34 10.08
N ALA A 142 -13.40 -7.38 10.89
CA ALA A 142 -12.08 -7.76 11.40
C ALA A 142 -11.10 -8.17 10.29
N ALA A 143 -11.58 -8.80 9.21
CA ALA A 143 -10.75 -9.24 8.08
C ALA A 143 -10.66 -8.18 6.96
N CYS A 144 -11.59 -7.23 6.91
CA CYS A 144 -11.62 -6.22 5.84
C CYS A 144 -10.49 -5.19 6.02
N ALA A 145 -9.56 -5.12 5.08
CA ALA A 145 -8.48 -4.11 5.13
C ALA A 145 -8.86 -2.76 4.46
N GLY A 146 -10.07 -2.62 3.90
CA GLY A 146 -10.53 -1.34 3.36
C GLY A 146 -10.01 -0.95 1.96
N CYS A 147 -9.51 -1.90 1.16
CA CYS A 147 -8.92 -1.59 -0.16
C CYS A 147 -9.90 -1.00 -1.19
N GLY A 148 -11.21 -1.25 -1.06
CA GLY A 148 -12.23 -0.68 -1.94
C GLY A 148 -12.52 -1.42 -3.26
N ALA A 149 -11.84 -2.52 -3.56
CA ALA A 149 -12.11 -3.31 -4.77
C ALA A 149 -13.58 -3.78 -4.87
N CYS A 150 -14.20 -4.15 -3.73
CA CYS A 150 -15.59 -4.59 -3.71
C CYS A 150 -16.60 -3.48 -3.98
N ALA A 151 -16.32 -2.25 -3.54
CA ALA A 151 -17.15 -1.08 -3.82
C ALA A 151 -17.11 -0.76 -5.32
N ALA A 152 -15.91 -0.68 -5.87
CA ALA A 152 -15.67 -0.28 -7.26
C ALA A 152 -16.00 -1.37 -8.31
N GLU A 153 -16.42 -2.56 -7.87
CA GLU A 153 -16.90 -3.66 -8.72
C GLU A 153 -18.40 -3.94 -8.51
N CYS A 154 -19.03 -3.25 -7.55
CA CYS A 154 -20.44 -3.43 -7.27
C CYS A 154 -21.30 -2.65 -8.28
N ARG A 155 -21.87 -3.38 -9.24
CA ARG A 155 -22.76 -2.80 -10.26
C ARG A 155 -24.11 -2.33 -9.74
N PHE A 156 -24.40 -2.57 -8.46
CA PHE A 156 -25.67 -2.21 -7.83
C PHE A 156 -25.52 -1.02 -6.87
N GLY A 157 -24.31 -0.44 -6.71
CA GLY A 157 -24.07 0.62 -5.73
C GLY A 157 -24.20 0.18 -4.26
N ALA A 158 -24.35 -1.13 -4.01
CA ALA A 158 -24.63 -1.67 -2.68
C ALA A 158 -23.41 -1.74 -1.75
N MET A 159 -22.21 -1.43 -2.23
CA MET A 159 -20.96 -1.56 -1.47
C MET A 159 -20.26 -0.21 -1.41
N THR A 160 -19.97 0.27 -0.20
CA THR A 160 -19.21 1.50 0.03
C THR A 160 -18.01 1.24 0.93
N ILE A 161 -17.09 2.19 1.02
CA ILE A 161 -15.95 2.16 1.95
C ILE A 161 -16.06 3.39 2.84
N ARG A 162 -16.16 3.21 4.16
CA ARG A 162 -16.19 4.33 5.11
C ARG A 162 -14.98 5.24 4.90
N HIS A 163 -15.19 6.55 4.90
CA HIS A 163 -14.20 7.61 4.59
C HIS A 163 -13.69 7.67 3.14
N PHE A 164 -14.15 6.78 2.26
CA PHE A 164 -13.88 6.79 0.82
C PHE A 164 -15.15 6.40 0.07
N GLU A 165 -16.27 7.00 0.44
CA GLU A 165 -17.58 6.80 -0.20
C GLU A 165 -17.59 7.43 -1.61
N ASP A 166 -18.49 6.97 -2.48
CA ASP A 166 -18.57 7.47 -3.86
C ASP A 166 -18.82 8.98 -3.86
N GLU A 167 -19.76 9.45 -3.04
CA GLU A 167 -20.15 10.85 -2.90
C GLU A 167 -18.98 11.72 -2.43
N GLN A 168 -18.16 11.20 -1.52
CA GLN A 168 -16.99 11.91 -0.99
C GLN A 168 -15.93 12.11 -2.08
N ILE A 169 -15.69 11.09 -2.89
CA ILE A 169 -14.70 11.14 -3.99
C ILE A 169 -15.22 12.03 -5.12
N LEU A 170 -16.49 11.86 -5.52
CA LEU A 170 -17.14 12.69 -6.54
C LEU A 170 -17.14 14.17 -6.14
N ALA A 171 -17.41 14.49 -4.86
CA ALA A 171 -17.35 15.86 -4.35
C ALA A 171 -15.94 16.46 -4.46
N GLN A 172 -14.88 15.67 -4.18
CA GLN A 172 -13.50 16.14 -4.34
C GLN A 172 -13.17 16.44 -5.82
N ILE A 173 -13.63 15.59 -6.74
CA ILE A 173 -13.43 15.80 -8.19
C ILE A 173 -14.15 17.09 -8.63
N SER A 174 -15.42 17.25 -8.26
CA SER A 174 -16.21 18.45 -8.56
C SER A 174 -15.56 19.72 -8.03
N ALA A 175 -15.05 19.69 -6.80
CA ALA A 175 -14.32 20.82 -6.21
C ALA A 175 -13.01 21.12 -6.96
N ALA A 176 -12.25 20.08 -7.31
CA ALA A 176 -10.99 20.25 -8.04
C ALA A 176 -11.18 20.89 -9.42
N LEU A 177 -12.30 20.60 -10.10
CA LEU A 177 -12.62 21.02 -11.46
C LEU A 177 -13.57 22.23 -11.55
N GLN A 178 -13.92 22.87 -10.43
CA GLN A 178 -14.87 23.99 -10.40
C GLN A 178 -14.46 25.19 -11.29
N GLN A 179 -13.16 25.38 -11.53
CA GLN A 179 -12.61 26.51 -12.29
C GLN A 179 -11.59 25.99 -13.31
N GLU A 180 -11.65 26.49 -14.54
CA GLU A 180 -10.73 26.14 -15.63
C GLU A 180 -10.42 24.62 -15.70
N PRO A 181 -11.45 23.75 -15.74
CA PRO A 181 -11.27 22.31 -15.76
C PRO A 181 -10.41 21.84 -16.94
N GLU A 182 -10.49 22.53 -18.08
CA GLU A 182 -9.74 22.25 -19.30
C GLU A 182 -8.21 22.40 -19.13
N GLN A 183 -7.76 23.07 -18.06
CA GLN A 183 -6.35 23.24 -17.75
C GLN A 183 -5.84 22.24 -16.70
N LYS A 184 -6.73 21.46 -16.05
CA LYS A 184 -6.40 20.64 -14.87
C LYS A 184 -6.33 19.15 -15.18
N ILE A 185 -5.39 18.45 -14.55
CA ILE A 185 -5.27 16.99 -14.64
C ILE A 185 -5.78 16.41 -13.32
N ILE A 186 -6.79 15.54 -13.36
CA ILE A 186 -7.17 14.75 -12.17
C ILE A 186 -6.24 13.54 -12.09
N THR A 187 -5.57 13.37 -10.95
CA THR A 187 -4.75 12.18 -10.71
C THR A 187 -5.24 11.43 -9.47
N PHE A 188 -5.76 10.23 -9.67
CA PHE A 188 -6.05 9.32 -8.57
C PHE A 188 -4.77 8.65 -8.08
N LEU A 189 -4.51 8.78 -6.78
CA LEU A 189 -3.30 8.26 -6.14
C LEU A 189 -3.67 7.26 -5.04
N CYS A 190 -3.17 6.03 -5.17
CA CYS A 190 -3.13 5.09 -4.06
C CYS A 190 -2.35 5.68 -2.88
N ASN A 191 -2.91 5.59 -1.67
CA ASN A 191 -2.34 6.13 -0.45
C ASN A 191 -0.90 5.65 -0.16
N TRP A 192 -0.62 4.37 -0.42
CA TRP A 192 0.59 3.72 0.06
C TRP A 192 1.83 3.96 -0.81
N CYS A 193 1.67 3.91 -2.13
CA CYS A 193 2.80 4.01 -3.06
C CYS A 193 2.78 5.33 -3.82
N SER A 194 1.68 5.60 -4.53
CA SER A 194 1.60 6.74 -5.45
C SER A 194 1.51 8.07 -4.73
N TYR A 195 0.68 8.18 -3.68
CA TYR A 195 0.57 9.41 -2.89
C TYR A 195 1.86 9.68 -2.11
N ALA A 196 2.45 8.65 -1.49
CA ALA A 196 3.75 8.76 -0.83
C ALA A 196 4.86 9.21 -1.80
N ALA A 197 4.89 8.67 -3.02
CA ALA A 197 5.83 9.11 -4.05
C ALA A 197 5.59 10.56 -4.50
N SER A 198 4.33 10.98 -4.62
CA SER A 198 3.99 12.39 -4.93
C SER A 198 4.41 13.35 -3.81
N ASP A 199 4.23 12.95 -2.54
CA ASP A 199 4.69 13.73 -1.39
C ASP A 199 6.23 13.80 -1.37
N LEU A 200 6.90 12.67 -1.63
CA LEU A 200 8.36 12.60 -1.75
C LEU A 200 8.89 13.51 -2.86
N ALA A 201 8.24 13.53 -4.02
CA ALA A 201 8.61 14.42 -5.13
C ALA A 201 8.50 15.90 -4.72
N GLY A 202 7.47 16.25 -3.95
CA GLY A 202 7.28 17.58 -3.37
C GLY A 202 8.41 17.98 -2.41
N VAL A 203 8.71 17.15 -1.41
CA VAL A 203 9.78 17.44 -0.43
C VAL A 203 11.18 17.39 -1.06
N SER A 204 11.35 16.61 -2.12
CA SER A 204 12.58 16.54 -2.92
C SER A 204 12.70 17.66 -3.96
N ARG A 205 11.71 18.57 -4.02
CA ARG A 205 11.68 19.75 -4.90
C ARG A 205 11.76 19.42 -6.39
N PHE A 206 11.22 18.27 -6.78
CA PHE A 206 11.12 17.91 -8.19
C PHE A 206 10.22 18.90 -8.91
N GLN A 207 10.61 19.31 -10.12
CA GLN A 207 9.83 20.21 -10.94
C GLN A 207 8.79 19.41 -11.72
N TYR A 208 7.51 19.76 -11.55
CA TYR A 208 6.40 19.18 -12.28
C TYR A 208 5.31 20.23 -12.54
N PRO A 209 4.45 20.04 -13.56
CA PRO A 209 3.39 20.99 -13.87
C PRO A 209 2.44 21.27 -12.67
N PRO A 210 2.07 22.54 -12.41
CA PRO A 210 1.25 22.91 -11.25
C PRO A 210 -0.24 22.59 -11.41
N ASN A 211 -0.64 22.09 -12.58
CA ASN A 211 -2.03 21.85 -12.94
C ASN A 211 -2.54 20.45 -12.55
N ASN A 212 -1.72 19.64 -11.89
CA ASN A 212 -2.15 18.36 -11.35
C ASN A 212 -3.00 18.55 -10.07
N ARG A 213 -4.09 17.80 -9.97
CA ARG A 213 -5.01 17.78 -8.83
C ARG A 213 -5.15 16.35 -8.33
N PHE A 214 -4.59 16.12 -7.15
CA PHE A 214 -4.54 14.79 -6.54
C PHE A 214 -5.85 14.45 -5.84
N ILE A 215 -6.43 13.31 -6.20
CA ILE A 215 -7.52 12.67 -5.49
C ILE A 215 -6.96 11.43 -4.80
N ARG A 216 -6.79 11.49 -3.49
CA ARG A 216 -6.19 10.40 -2.72
C ARG A 216 -7.26 9.35 -2.43
N VAL A 217 -6.95 8.09 -2.72
CA VAL A 217 -7.76 6.91 -2.38
C VAL A 217 -6.91 5.91 -1.61
N MET A 218 -7.51 5.08 -0.75
CA MET A 218 -6.72 4.08 0.00
C MET A 218 -5.97 3.12 -0.91
N CYS A 219 -6.60 2.65 -1.96
CA CYS A 219 -6.00 1.83 -3.01
C CYS A 219 -6.48 2.31 -4.37
N SER A 220 -5.68 2.12 -5.41
CA SER A 220 -6.17 2.31 -6.78
C SER A 220 -7.37 1.41 -7.09
N ALA A 221 -7.53 0.28 -6.38
CA ALA A 221 -8.67 -0.62 -6.52
C ALA A 221 -10.01 0.01 -6.12
N ARG A 222 -9.99 1.10 -5.36
CA ARG A 222 -11.19 1.85 -5.00
C ARG A 222 -11.72 2.74 -6.12
N VAL A 223 -10.87 3.12 -7.07
CA VAL A 223 -11.24 4.05 -8.14
C VAL A 223 -12.27 3.37 -9.02
N ASP A 224 -13.53 3.78 -8.94
CA ASP A 224 -14.60 3.32 -9.79
C ASP A 224 -14.53 3.98 -11.17
N GLU A 225 -15.03 3.31 -12.22
CA GLU A 225 -15.06 3.87 -13.58
C GLU A 225 -15.89 5.16 -13.64
N SER A 226 -16.98 5.24 -12.85
CA SER A 226 -17.81 6.44 -12.76
C SER A 226 -17.04 7.69 -12.31
N PHE A 227 -15.99 7.54 -11.50
CA PHE A 227 -15.17 8.68 -11.08
C PHE A 227 -14.35 9.26 -12.23
N ILE A 228 -13.88 8.39 -13.11
CA ILE A 228 -13.10 8.77 -14.30
C ILE A 228 -14.03 9.50 -15.28
N TRP A 229 -15.21 8.92 -15.55
CA TRP A 229 -16.20 9.54 -16.42
C TRP A 229 -16.69 10.89 -15.88
N HIS A 230 -16.99 10.98 -14.59
CA HIS A 230 -17.39 12.23 -13.95
C HIS A 230 -16.32 13.33 -14.10
N ALA A 231 -15.03 12.99 -14.00
CA ALA A 231 -13.95 13.96 -14.23
C ALA A 231 -13.92 14.46 -15.69
N PHE A 232 -14.13 13.57 -16.67
CA PHE A 232 -14.23 13.95 -18.08
C PHE A 232 -15.47 14.77 -18.38
N GLU A 233 -16.63 14.42 -17.82
CA GLU A 233 -17.89 15.16 -17.95
C GLU A 233 -17.76 16.59 -17.43
N LEU A 234 -16.95 16.81 -16.39
CA LEU A 234 -16.64 18.13 -15.84
C LEU A 234 -15.57 18.91 -16.64
N GLY A 235 -15.01 18.33 -17.71
CA GLY A 235 -14.11 19.02 -18.64
C GLY A 235 -12.61 18.81 -18.40
N ALA A 236 -12.21 17.88 -17.54
CA ALA A 236 -10.79 17.56 -17.40
C ALA A 236 -10.23 16.95 -18.71
N PRO A 237 -9.12 17.46 -19.28
CA PRO A 237 -8.54 16.91 -20.50
C PRO A 237 -7.84 15.56 -20.28
N ILE A 238 -7.38 15.30 -19.05
CA ILE A 238 -6.59 14.11 -18.70
C ILE A 238 -6.97 13.64 -17.30
N VAL A 239 -7.21 12.33 -17.19
CA VAL A 239 -7.34 11.62 -15.91
C VAL A 239 -6.21 10.60 -15.81
N LEU A 240 -5.41 10.70 -14.75
CA LEU A 240 -4.35 9.74 -14.43
C LEU A 240 -4.75 8.86 -13.26
N LEU A 241 -4.36 7.59 -13.31
CA LEU A 241 -4.61 6.61 -12.27
C LEU A 241 -3.30 5.91 -11.91
N SER A 242 -2.82 6.10 -10.69
CA SER A 242 -1.58 5.49 -10.21
C SER A 242 -1.83 4.63 -8.96
N GLY A 243 -1.21 3.45 -8.97
CA GLY A 243 -1.24 2.50 -7.85
C GLY A 243 0.16 1.98 -7.52
N CYS A 244 0.23 1.06 -6.56
CA CYS A 244 1.44 0.29 -6.30
C CYS A 244 1.81 -0.59 -7.50
N HIS A 245 3.09 -0.95 -7.59
CA HIS A 245 3.59 -1.90 -8.57
C HIS A 245 2.84 -3.24 -8.46
N ILE A 246 2.65 -3.91 -9.59
CA ILE A 246 1.94 -5.19 -9.63
C ILE A 246 2.82 -6.25 -8.96
N GLY A 247 2.26 -6.97 -7.99
CA GLY A 247 3.01 -7.89 -7.12
C GLY A 247 3.40 -7.31 -5.76
N ASP A 248 3.44 -5.97 -5.63
CA ASP A 248 3.85 -5.26 -4.40
C ASP A 248 2.69 -4.43 -3.82
N CYS A 249 1.45 -4.90 -4.00
CA CYS A 249 0.29 -4.17 -3.53
C CYS A 249 0.19 -4.25 -2.00
N HIS A 250 0.05 -3.10 -1.34
CA HIS A 250 -0.25 -3.06 0.10
C HIS A 250 -1.52 -3.86 0.46
N TYR A 251 -2.44 -4.04 -0.49
CA TYR A 251 -3.66 -4.82 -0.31
C TYR A 251 -3.62 -6.18 -1.03
N ILE A 252 -2.47 -6.87 -0.95
CA ILE A 252 -2.17 -8.19 -1.55
C ILE A 252 -2.21 -8.14 -3.08
N SER A 253 -3.40 -8.10 -3.66
CA SER A 253 -3.59 -8.14 -5.11
C SER A 253 -4.73 -7.22 -5.56
N ALA A 254 -5.20 -6.30 -4.71
CA ALA A 254 -6.34 -5.44 -5.03
C ALA A 254 -6.09 -4.59 -6.30
N ASN A 255 -4.87 -4.08 -6.51
CA ASN A 255 -4.51 -3.28 -7.68
C ASN A 255 -4.62 -4.04 -9.03
N HIS A 256 -4.65 -5.39 -9.03
CA HIS A 256 -4.93 -6.16 -10.24
C HIS A 256 -6.35 -5.95 -10.77
N TRP A 257 -7.31 -5.61 -9.89
CA TRP A 257 -8.67 -5.25 -10.32
C TRP A 257 -8.72 -3.86 -10.94
N THR A 258 -7.86 -2.94 -10.48
CA THR A 258 -7.65 -1.65 -11.15
C THR A 258 -7.15 -1.84 -12.57
N LEU A 259 -6.07 -2.63 -12.75
CA LEU A 259 -5.49 -2.86 -14.07
C LEU A 259 -6.51 -3.48 -15.03
N ARG A 260 -7.24 -4.50 -14.56
CA ARG A 260 -8.30 -5.14 -15.35
C ARG A 260 -9.45 -4.21 -15.77
N ARG A 261 -9.75 -3.17 -15.00
CA ARG A 261 -10.74 -2.16 -15.37
C ARG A 261 -10.15 -1.12 -16.31
N ALA A 262 -8.94 -0.65 -16.04
CA ALA A 262 -8.22 0.27 -16.92
C ALA A 262 -8.03 -0.29 -18.34
N ASP A 263 -7.71 -1.58 -18.47
CA ASP A 263 -7.54 -2.25 -19.78
C ASP A 263 -8.85 -2.36 -20.60
N ARG A 264 -10.01 -2.07 -20.00
CA ARG A 264 -11.33 -2.14 -20.66
C ARG A 264 -11.87 -0.77 -21.07
N LEU A 265 -11.29 0.31 -20.55
CA LEU A 265 -11.65 1.70 -20.88
C LEU A 265 -11.04 2.10 -22.22
#